data_AF-A0AAW6IC66-F1
#
_entry.id   AF-A0AAW6IC66-F1
#
_cell.length_a   1.000
_cell.length_b   1.000
_cell.length_c   1.000
_cell.angle_alpha   90.00
_cell.angle_beta   90.00
_cell.angle_gamma   90.00
#
_symmetry.space_group_name_H-M   'P 1'
#
loop_
_entity.id
_entity.type
_entity.pdbx_description
1 polymer ?
#
loop_
_entity_poly.entity_id
_entity_poly.type
_entity_poly.pdbx_seq_one_letter_code
_entity_poly.pdbx_strand_id
1 'polypeptide(L)'
;MCTAMVAILAFTACSNDDEPKAVSSEEILLNINKVIVEQANAEKLYQRGEDGSTLVMIADSKEAAHKLCERLILDRWDGKQRTIKFSDNKGVITLAPGTDESVFYNVTLKALDNFGDLFIRIAPEAYLEGENFPWERFPVSGWVCSDCGLETFKLYRPKKCNRCGGENFK
;
A
#
# COMPACT_ATOMS: atom_id res chain seq x y z
N MET A 1 -29.73 30.63 57.95
CA MET A 1 -28.85 29.52 57.51
C MET A 1 -29.56 28.77 56.40
N CYS A 2 -28.83 28.40 55.36
CA CYS A 2 -29.26 28.35 53.96
C CYS A 2 -30.17 27.18 53.56
N THR A 3 -31.23 27.49 52.80
CA THR A 3 -32.02 26.53 52.02
C THR A 3 -31.28 26.23 50.72
N ALA A 4 -30.83 24.98 50.53
CA ALA A 4 -30.09 24.56 49.34
C ALA A 4 -31.03 24.44 48.13
N MET A 5 -30.73 25.16 47.05
CA MET A 5 -31.36 24.98 45.74
C MET A 5 -30.80 23.71 45.09
N VAL A 6 -31.68 22.76 44.75
CA VAL A 6 -31.35 21.61 43.91
C VAL A 6 -31.52 22.03 42.45
N ALA A 7 -30.42 22.12 41.71
CA ALA A 7 -30.44 22.31 40.26
C ALA A 7 -30.40 20.94 39.56
N ILE A 8 -31.38 20.69 38.70
CA ILE A 8 -31.47 19.49 37.85
C ILE A 8 -30.48 19.65 36.70
N LEU A 9 -29.45 18.79 36.65
CA LEU A 9 -28.61 18.66 35.46
C LEU A 9 -29.27 17.66 34.52
N ALA A 10 -29.78 18.16 33.38
CA ALA A 10 -30.19 17.34 32.26
C ALA A 10 -28.94 16.65 31.68
N PHE A 11 -28.94 15.32 31.63
CA PHE A 11 -27.96 14.57 30.87
C PHE A 11 -28.21 14.84 29.38
N THR A 12 -27.51 15.81 28.81
CA THR A 12 -27.27 15.83 27.37
C THR A 12 -26.36 14.65 27.08
N ALA A 13 -26.95 13.54 26.66
CA ALA A 13 -26.21 12.45 26.03
C ALA A 13 -25.56 13.02 24.75
N CYS A 14 -24.32 13.49 24.87
CA CYS A 14 -23.48 13.77 23.72
C CYS A 14 -23.16 12.42 23.09
N SER A 15 -23.90 12.10 22.03
CA SER A 15 -23.56 11.02 21.12
C SER A 15 -22.16 11.31 20.55
N ASN A 16 -21.13 10.71 21.11
CA ASN A 16 -19.86 10.57 20.43
C ASN A 16 -20.06 9.53 19.34
N ASP A 17 -20.52 10.00 18.19
CA ASP A 17 -20.49 9.27 16.93
C ASP A 17 -19.05 9.31 16.40
N ASP A 18 -18.13 8.72 17.17
CA ASP A 18 -16.74 8.45 16.76
C ASP A 18 -16.70 7.13 15.98
N GLU A 19 -17.53 7.01 14.94
CA GLU A 19 -17.28 5.97 13.93
C GLU A 19 -15.95 6.29 13.24
N PRO A 20 -15.02 5.32 13.13
CA PRO A 20 -13.78 5.53 12.40
C PRO A 20 -14.12 5.94 10.97
N LYS A 21 -13.65 7.13 10.56
CA LYS A 21 -13.82 7.58 9.17
C LYS A 21 -13.29 6.50 8.24
N ALA A 22 -14.15 6.00 7.36
CA ALA A 22 -13.75 5.06 6.33
C ALA A 22 -12.64 5.70 5.47
N VAL A 23 -11.50 5.01 5.36
CA VAL A 23 -10.37 5.44 4.54
C VAL A 23 -10.80 5.45 3.07
N SER A 24 -10.48 6.52 2.34
CA SER A 24 -10.87 6.64 0.93
C SER A 24 -9.98 5.79 0.01
N SER A 25 -10.49 5.42 -1.17
CA SER A 25 -9.69 4.72 -2.19
C SER A 25 -8.43 5.50 -2.57
N GLU A 26 -8.53 6.83 -2.69
CA GLU A 26 -7.41 7.71 -3.01
C GLU A 26 -6.33 7.67 -1.93
N GLU A 27 -6.73 7.64 -0.66
CA GLU A 27 -5.80 7.56 0.48
C GLU A 27 -5.05 6.23 0.49
N ILE A 28 -5.75 5.11 0.22
CA ILE A 28 -5.11 3.79 0.10
C ILE A 28 -4.10 3.78 -1.07
N LEU A 29 -4.46 4.34 -2.23
CA LEU A 29 -3.56 4.41 -3.39
C LEU A 29 -2.30 5.26 -3.13
N LEU A 30 -2.47 6.42 -2.48
CA LEU A 30 -1.36 7.27 -2.07
C LEU A 30 -0.46 6.56 -1.05
N ASN A 31 -1.06 5.79 -0.14
CA ASN A 31 -0.33 5.02 0.84
C ASN A 31 0.43 3.84 0.22
N ILE A 32 -0.15 3.13 -0.74
CA ILE A 32 0.56 2.10 -1.52
C ILE A 32 1.80 2.72 -2.20
N ASN A 33 1.64 3.87 -2.86
CA ASN A 33 2.76 4.58 -3.47
C ASN A 33 3.84 4.91 -2.45
N LYS A 34 3.44 5.42 -1.27
CA LYS A 34 4.36 5.75 -0.18
C LYS A 34 5.14 4.51 0.29
N VAL A 35 4.48 3.39 0.53
CA VAL A 35 5.14 2.15 0.96
C VAL A 35 6.11 1.66 -0.12
N ILE A 36 5.74 1.70 -1.40
CA ILE A 36 6.62 1.34 -2.51
C ILE A 36 7.87 2.22 -2.52
N VAL A 37 7.71 3.56 -2.43
CA VAL A 37 8.81 4.53 -2.38
C VAL A 37 9.74 4.27 -1.19
N GLU A 38 9.17 4.03 -0.01
CA GLU A 38 9.96 3.72 1.19
C GLU A 38 10.75 2.42 1.05
N GLN A 39 10.16 1.37 0.46
CA GLN A 39 10.89 0.12 0.20
C GLN A 39 11.99 0.32 -0.85
N ALA A 40 11.75 1.14 -1.89
CA ALA A 40 12.74 1.45 -2.90
C ALA A 40 13.93 2.23 -2.31
N ASN A 41 13.66 3.30 -1.55
CA ASN A 41 14.68 4.11 -0.89
C ASN A 41 15.46 3.34 0.19
N ALA A 42 14.86 2.30 0.76
CA ALA A 42 15.53 1.38 1.68
C ALA A 42 16.30 0.26 0.97
N GLU A 43 16.39 0.28 -0.37
CA GLU A 43 17.00 -0.77 -1.18
C GLU A 43 16.37 -2.17 -0.96
N LYS A 44 15.10 -2.22 -0.55
CA LYS A 44 14.31 -3.45 -0.31
C LYS A 44 13.25 -3.70 -1.38
N LEU A 45 13.30 -3.00 -2.51
CA LEU A 45 12.36 -3.19 -3.62
C LEU A 45 13.11 -3.53 -4.90
N TYR A 46 12.72 -4.64 -5.53
CA TYR A 46 13.29 -5.12 -6.78
C TYR A 46 12.20 -5.40 -7.80
N GLN A 47 12.53 -5.28 -9.08
CA GLN A 47 11.64 -5.63 -10.18
C GLN A 47 12.00 -7.02 -10.71
N ARG A 48 11.02 -7.92 -10.80
CA ARG A 48 11.18 -9.24 -11.42
C ARG A 48 10.63 -9.21 -12.85
N GLY A 49 11.49 -9.52 -13.83
CA GLY A 49 11.12 -9.56 -15.24
C GLY A 49 11.15 -8.18 -15.91
N GLU A 50 11.13 -8.19 -17.24
CA GLU A 50 11.32 -6.99 -18.06
C GLU A 50 10.05 -6.13 -18.19
N ASP A 51 8.86 -6.69 -17.91
CA ASP A 51 7.57 -5.99 -18.10
C ASP A 51 7.21 -5.02 -16.96
N GLY A 52 7.93 -5.10 -15.84
CA GLY A 52 7.69 -4.27 -14.66
C GLY A 52 6.40 -4.58 -13.90
N SER A 53 5.71 -5.67 -14.25
CA SER A 53 4.45 -6.04 -13.62
C SER A 53 4.64 -6.73 -12.27
N THR A 54 5.83 -7.29 -12.01
CA THR A 54 6.13 -7.97 -10.75
C THR A 54 7.20 -7.23 -9.95
N LEU A 55 6.86 -6.84 -8.73
CA LEU A 55 7.79 -6.33 -7.73
C LEU A 55 8.06 -7.38 -6.66
N VAL A 56 9.26 -7.34 -6.11
CA VAL A 56 9.68 -8.12 -4.95
C VAL A 56 10.05 -7.15 -3.85
N MET A 57 9.29 -7.16 -2.75
CA MET A 57 9.60 -6.43 -1.52
C MET A 57 10.30 -7.37 -0.55
N ILE A 58 11.46 -6.97 -0.06
CA ILE A 58 12.21 -7.75 0.92
C ILE A 58 11.74 -7.44 2.33
N ALA A 59 11.43 -8.50 3.08
CA ALA A 59 11.05 -8.44 4.47
C ALA A 59 11.90 -9.41 5.29
N ASP A 60 12.36 -8.96 6.45
CA ASP A 60 13.31 -9.70 7.27
C ASP A 60 12.66 -10.93 7.96
N SER A 61 11.33 -10.93 8.05
CA SER A 61 10.56 -12.05 8.59
C SER A 61 9.12 -12.06 8.07
N LYS A 62 8.39 -13.14 8.34
CA LYS A 62 6.95 -13.25 8.02
C LYS A 62 6.13 -12.20 8.76
N GLU A 63 6.49 -11.88 10.00
CA GLU A 63 5.83 -10.84 10.81
C GLU A 63 6.05 -9.45 10.20
N ALA A 64 7.28 -9.13 9.77
CA ALA A 64 7.57 -7.89 9.06
C ALA A 64 6.81 -7.81 7.73
N ALA A 65 6.75 -8.91 6.99
CA ALA A 65 5.98 -9.02 5.75
C ALA A 65 4.48 -8.80 5.99
N HIS A 66 3.94 -9.35 7.08
CA HIS A 66 2.55 -9.16 7.45
C HIS A 66 2.25 -7.69 7.77
N LYS A 67 3.15 -7.02 8.51
CA LYS A 67 3.05 -5.60 8.79
C LYS A 67 3.14 -4.75 7.51
N LEU A 68 3.92 -5.14 6.52
CA LEU A 68 3.92 -4.49 5.21
C LEU A 68 2.56 -4.64 4.51
N CYS A 69 1.93 -5.81 4.55
CA CYS A 69 0.57 -6.00 4.02
C CYS A 69 -0.46 -5.10 4.70
N GLU A 70 -0.49 -5.06 6.04
CA GLU A 70 -1.40 -4.19 6.80
C GLU A 70 -1.15 -2.70 6.48
N ARG A 71 0.13 -2.32 6.39
CA ARG A 71 0.51 -0.96 5.99
C ARG A 71 0.01 -0.62 4.61
N LEU A 72 0.16 -1.50 3.61
CA LEU A 72 -0.29 -1.25 2.23
C LEU A 72 -1.80 -0.93 2.18
N ILE A 73 -2.62 -1.67 2.92
CA ILE A 73 -4.09 -1.53 2.89
C ILE A 73 -4.66 -0.56 3.93
N LEU A 74 -3.82 0.04 4.79
CA LEU A 74 -4.23 0.89 5.92
C LEU A 74 -5.25 0.22 6.85
N ASP A 75 -5.15 -1.10 7.02
CA ASP A 75 -6.09 -1.89 7.82
C ASP A 75 -5.40 -3.15 8.37
N ARG A 76 -5.98 -3.71 9.43
CA ARG A 76 -5.52 -4.99 9.98
C ARG A 76 -5.86 -6.13 9.04
N TRP A 77 -5.05 -7.17 9.10
CA TRP A 77 -5.23 -8.36 8.28
C TRP A 77 -5.07 -9.63 9.11
N ASP A 78 -5.89 -10.65 8.83
CA ASP A 78 -5.85 -11.92 9.54
C ASP A 78 -4.88 -12.93 8.92
N GLY A 79 -4.20 -12.54 7.83
CA GLY A 79 -3.25 -13.37 7.09
C GLY A 79 -3.90 -14.35 6.12
N LYS A 80 -5.23 -14.36 5.99
CA LYS A 80 -5.95 -15.20 5.01
C LYS A 80 -6.18 -14.45 3.72
N GLN A 81 -6.53 -15.15 2.64
CA GLN A 81 -6.87 -14.48 1.40
C GLN A 81 -7.99 -13.46 1.62
N ARG A 82 -7.72 -12.18 1.28
CA ARG A 82 -8.68 -11.08 1.41
C ARG A 82 -8.65 -10.26 0.12
N THR A 83 -9.85 -9.92 -0.36
CA THR A 83 -10.02 -9.04 -1.52
C THR A 83 -10.72 -7.76 -1.09
N ILE A 84 -10.11 -6.62 -1.37
CA ILE A 84 -10.63 -5.28 -1.08
C ILE A 84 -10.99 -4.65 -2.43
N LYS A 85 -12.26 -4.31 -2.60
CA LYS A 85 -12.76 -3.62 -3.79
C LYS A 85 -12.89 -2.14 -3.46
N PHE A 86 -12.38 -1.28 -4.33
CA PHE A 86 -12.58 0.15 -4.20
C PHE A 86 -14.03 0.53 -4.53
N SER A 87 -14.57 1.52 -3.81
CA SER A 87 -16.00 1.90 -3.85
C SER A 87 -16.47 2.42 -5.21
N ASP A 88 -15.54 2.84 -6.06
CA ASP A 88 -15.78 3.33 -7.42
C ASP A 88 -15.58 2.26 -8.50
N ASN A 89 -15.39 0.99 -8.11
CA ASN A 89 -15.04 -0.13 -8.98
C ASN A 89 -13.74 0.08 -9.79
N LYS A 90 -12.90 1.05 -9.44
CA LYS A 90 -11.62 1.33 -10.12
C LYS A 90 -10.48 0.51 -9.54
N GLY A 91 -10.75 -0.79 -9.42
CA GLY A 91 -9.76 -1.80 -9.13
C GLY A 91 -9.86 -2.44 -7.75
N VAL A 92 -8.92 -3.36 -7.54
CA VAL A 92 -9.01 -4.38 -6.51
C VAL A 92 -7.62 -4.65 -5.94
N ILE A 93 -7.54 -4.75 -4.61
CA ILE A 93 -6.40 -5.28 -3.90
C ILE A 93 -6.73 -6.70 -3.45
N THR A 94 -5.87 -7.66 -3.75
CA THR A 94 -5.95 -8.99 -3.18
C THR A 94 -4.69 -9.28 -2.38
N LEU A 95 -4.85 -9.61 -1.10
CA LEU A 95 -3.82 -10.12 -0.21
C LEU A 95 -3.98 -11.63 -0.11
N ALA A 96 -2.88 -12.38 -0.16
CA ALA A 96 -2.89 -13.82 0.05
C ALA A 96 -1.57 -14.29 0.67
N PRO A 97 -1.57 -15.41 1.43
CA PRO A 97 -0.36 -16.18 1.70
C PRO A 97 0.45 -16.46 0.43
N GLY A 98 1.77 -16.54 0.55
CA GLY A 98 2.62 -17.05 -0.51
C GLY A 98 2.21 -18.47 -0.91
N THR A 99 2.30 -18.77 -2.21
CA THR A 99 2.01 -20.11 -2.76
C THR A 99 3.23 -21.01 -2.78
N ASP A 100 4.42 -20.42 -2.70
CA ASP A 100 5.72 -21.09 -2.76
C ASP A 100 6.45 -20.85 -1.43
N GLU A 101 7.24 -21.82 -0.95
CA GLU A 101 7.89 -21.75 0.39
C GLU A 101 8.79 -20.52 0.58
N SER A 102 9.30 -19.95 -0.51
CA SER A 102 10.20 -18.80 -0.49
C SER A 102 9.48 -17.44 -0.46
N VAL A 103 8.14 -17.40 -0.45
CA VAL A 103 7.35 -16.15 -0.43
C VAL A 103 6.48 -16.12 0.81
N PHE A 104 6.53 -15.04 1.57
CA PHE A 104 5.64 -14.87 2.73
C PHE A 104 4.22 -14.55 2.30
N TYR A 105 4.07 -13.54 1.44
CA TYR A 105 2.77 -13.03 1.00
C TYR A 105 2.79 -12.56 -0.46
N ASN A 106 1.64 -12.66 -1.10
CA ASN A 106 1.37 -12.09 -2.41
C ASN A 106 0.35 -10.95 -2.25
N VAL A 107 0.64 -9.82 -2.87
CA VAL A 107 -0.30 -8.70 -3.01
C VAL A 107 -0.52 -8.45 -4.50
N THR A 108 -1.76 -8.46 -4.93
CA THR A 108 -2.14 -8.16 -6.32
C THR A 108 -2.94 -6.88 -6.34
N LEU A 109 -2.49 -5.93 -7.15
CA LEU A 109 -3.13 -4.65 -7.41
C LEU A 109 -3.63 -4.69 -8.85
N LYS A 110 -4.95 -4.71 -9.06
CA LYS A 110 -5.53 -4.79 -10.41
C LYS A 110 -6.37 -3.57 -10.73
N ALA A 111 -6.27 -3.13 -11.98
CA ALA A 111 -7.03 -2.02 -12.53
C ALA A 111 -6.94 -0.74 -11.68
N LEU A 112 -5.81 -0.51 -11.00
CA LEU A 112 -5.57 0.69 -10.21
C LEU A 112 -4.95 1.78 -11.07
N ASP A 113 -5.76 2.52 -11.81
CA ASP A 113 -5.38 3.64 -12.70
C ASP A 113 -3.87 3.66 -13.05
N ASN A 114 -3.11 4.65 -12.57
CA ASN A 114 -1.72 4.87 -12.97
C ASN A 114 -0.77 3.71 -12.64
N PHE A 115 -1.12 2.73 -11.78
CA PHE A 115 -0.27 1.59 -11.45
C PHE A 115 -0.33 0.46 -12.47
N GLY A 116 -1.39 0.38 -13.29
CA GLY A 116 -1.68 -0.82 -14.07
C GLY A 116 -1.92 -2.03 -13.17
N ASP A 117 -1.77 -3.22 -13.74
CA ASP A 117 -1.77 -4.46 -12.96
C ASP A 117 -0.36 -4.69 -12.39
N LEU A 118 -0.27 -4.73 -11.06
CA LEU A 118 0.99 -4.90 -10.32
C LEU A 118 0.89 -6.07 -9.34
N PHE A 119 1.88 -6.94 -9.38
CA PHE A 119 2.02 -8.11 -8.53
C PHE A 119 3.20 -7.91 -7.59
N ILE A 120 2.96 -7.85 -6.30
CA ILE A 120 3.99 -7.67 -5.28
C ILE A 120 4.17 -8.98 -4.54
N ARG A 121 5.37 -9.54 -4.59
CA ARG A 121 5.81 -10.67 -3.76
C ARG A 121 6.57 -10.13 -2.58
N ILE A 122 6.15 -10.47 -1.36
CA ILE A 122 6.88 -10.10 -0.14
C ILE A 122 7.62 -11.33 0.36
N ALA A 123 8.95 -11.25 0.40
CA ALA A 123 9.83 -12.42 0.54
C ALA A 123 11.08 -12.09 1.38
N PRO A 124 11.77 -13.09 1.94
CA PRO A 124 13.07 -12.87 2.58
C PRO A 124 14.16 -12.54 1.55
N GLU A 125 15.29 -12.00 2.00
CA GLU A 125 16.42 -11.65 1.12
C GLU A 125 16.94 -12.84 0.30
N ALA A 126 16.92 -14.05 0.89
CA ALA A 126 17.28 -15.31 0.21
C ALA A 126 16.42 -15.58 -1.05
N TYR A 127 15.27 -14.92 -1.21
CA TYR A 127 14.47 -15.00 -2.44
C TYR A 127 15.20 -14.44 -3.66
N LEU A 128 16.15 -13.52 -3.46
CA LEU A 128 16.94 -12.92 -4.52
C LEU A 128 18.06 -13.84 -5.02
N GLU A 129 18.20 -15.04 -4.45
CA GLU A 129 19.23 -16.00 -4.81
C GLU A 129 18.72 -17.05 -5.82
N GLY A 130 19.61 -17.46 -6.73
CA GLY A 130 19.38 -18.58 -7.65
C GLY A 130 18.28 -18.34 -8.69
N GLU A 131 17.54 -19.40 -9.02
CA GLU A 131 16.48 -19.41 -10.06
C GLU A 131 15.21 -18.63 -9.66
N ASN A 132 15.07 -18.24 -8.39
CA ASN A 132 13.94 -17.45 -7.90
C ASN A 132 13.92 -16.03 -8.47
N PHE A 133 15.11 -15.51 -8.79
CA PHE A 133 15.33 -14.17 -9.33
C PHE A 133 16.40 -14.19 -10.43
N PRO A 134 16.07 -14.71 -11.63
CA PRO A 134 17.06 -15.03 -12.65
C PRO A 134 17.65 -13.83 -13.43
N TRP A 135 17.34 -12.58 -13.06
CA TRP A 135 17.63 -11.39 -13.87
C TRP A 135 18.24 -10.23 -13.08
N GLU A 136 18.79 -9.27 -13.83
CA GLU A 136 19.36 -8.01 -13.35
C GLU A 136 18.47 -7.35 -12.31
N ARG A 137 19.06 -6.99 -11.16
CA ARG A 137 18.44 -6.12 -10.17
C ARG A 137 18.31 -4.74 -10.81
N PHE A 138 17.21 -4.51 -11.52
CA PHE A 138 16.93 -3.16 -11.99
C PHE A 138 16.65 -2.30 -10.74
N PRO A 139 17.43 -1.24 -10.48
CA PRO A 139 16.94 -0.21 -9.56
C PRO A 139 15.61 0.25 -10.14
N VAL A 140 14.56 0.24 -9.32
CA VAL A 140 13.27 0.69 -9.80
C VAL A 140 13.44 2.17 -10.20
N SER A 141 13.12 2.51 -11.44
CA SER A 141 13.22 3.91 -11.89
C SER A 141 12.14 4.74 -11.17
N GLY A 142 12.60 5.75 -10.45
CA GLY A 142 11.73 6.74 -9.81
C GLY A 142 11.35 7.85 -10.79
N TRP A 143 10.12 8.34 -10.65
CA TRP A 143 9.60 9.53 -11.31
C TRP A 143 9.12 10.49 -10.25
N VAL A 144 9.49 11.76 -10.35
CA VAL A 144 9.01 12.81 -9.46
C VAL A 144 8.08 13.72 -10.25
N CYS A 145 6.84 13.85 -9.79
CA CYS A 145 5.92 14.83 -10.35
C CYS A 145 6.48 16.24 -10.13
N SER A 146 6.77 16.96 -11.21
CA SER A 146 7.35 18.31 -11.15
C SER A 146 6.39 19.33 -10.53
N ASP A 147 5.08 19.07 -10.58
CA ASP A 147 4.05 20.01 -10.12
C ASP A 147 3.80 19.92 -8.60
N CYS A 148 3.95 18.72 -8.00
CA CYS A 148 3.64 18.51 -6.57
C CYS A 148 4.68 17.70 -5.78
N GLY A 149 5.78 17.29 -6.41
CA GLY A 149 6.86 16.54 -5.78
C GLY A 149 6.52 15.10 -5.41
N LEU A 150 5.38 14.54 -5.86
CA LEU A 150 5.06 13.13 -5.61
C LEU A 150 6.06 12.23 -6.36
N GLU A 151 6.88 11.50 -5.61
CA GLU A 151 7.75 10.44 -6.11
C GLU A 151 6.95 9.15 -6.33
N THR A 152 7.24 8.42 -7.39
CA THR A 152 6.62 7.12 -7.71
C THR A 152 7.60 6.25 -8.46
N PHE A 153 7.63 4.95 -8.17
CA PHE A 153 8.56 4.01 -8.78
C PHE A 153 7.83 3.14 -9.80
N LYS A 154 8.15 3.34 -11.09
CA LYS A 154 7.52 2.63 -12.21
C LYS A 154 8.52 2.46 -13.35
N LEU A 155 8.45 1.32 -14.03
CA LEU A 155 9.22 1.06 -15.24
C LEU A 155 8.97 2.13 -16.31
N TYR A 156 7.71 2.53 -16.49
CA TYR A 156 7.31 3.55 -17.46
C TYR A 156 6.89 4.85 -16.78
N ARG A 157 7.14 5.97 -17.46
CA ARG A 157 6.70 7.30 -17.03
C ARG A 157 5.20 7.31 -16.78
N PRO A 158 4.73 7.73 -15.59
CA PRO A 158 3.30 7.89 -15.33
C PRO A 158 2.68 8.90 -16.30
N LYS A 159 1.45 8.62 -16.75
CA LYS A 159 0.69 9.58 -17.57
C LYS A 159 0.17 10.75 -16.74
N LYS A 160 -0.27 10.48 -15.52
CA LYS A 160 -0.89 11.46 -14.62
C LYS A 160 -0.45 11.25 -13.18
N CYS A 161 -0.33 12.33 -12.40
CA CYS A 161 0.01 12.27 -10.99
C CYS A 161 -1.20 11.86 -10.16
N ASN A 162 -1.03 10.84 -9.31
CA ASN A 162 -2.07 10.36 -8.39
C ASN A 162 -2.47 11.39 -7.32
N ARG A 163 -1.66 12.43 -7.09
CA ARG A 163 -1.93 13.47 -6.09
C ARG A 163 -2.54 14.72 -6.70
N CYS A 164 -1.88 15.34 -7.68
CA CYS A 164 -2.31 16.63 -8.23
C CYS A 164 -2.96 16.54 -9.62
N GLY A 165 -2.92 15.38 -10.26
CA GLY A 165 -3.39 15.22 -11.63
C GLY A 165 -2.51 15.83 -12.72
N GLY A 166 -1.33 16.35 -12.37
CA GLY A 166 -0.36 16.88 -13.33
C GLY A 166 0.31 15.78 -14.18
N GLU A 167 0.87 16.16 -15.33
CA GLU A 167 1.46 15.25 -16.32
C GLU A 167 3.00 15.43 -16.46
N ASN A 168 3.54 16.40 -15.71
CA ASN A 168 4.96 16.72 -15.71
C ASN A 168 5.71 15.82 -14.72
N PHE A 169 6.64 15.02 -15.23
CA PHE A 169 7.51 14.15 -14.43
C PHE A 169 8.96 14.33 -14.87
N LYS A 170 9.86 14.26 -13.89
CA LYS A 170 11.32 14.21 -14.06
C LYS A 170 11.89 12.97 -13.39
#